data_AF-A0A7C5DWZ1-F1
#
_entry.id   AF-A0A7C5DWZ1-F1
#
_cell.length_a   1.000
_cell.length_b   1.000
_cell.length_c   1.000
_cell.angle_alpha   90.00
_cell.angle_beta   90.00
_cell.angle_gamma   90.00
#
_symmetry.space_group_name_H-M   'P 1'
#
loop_
_entity.id
_entity.type
_entity.pdbx_description
1 polymer ?
#
loop_
_entity_poly.entity_id
_entity_poly.type
_entity_poly.pdbx_seq_one_letter_code
_entity_poly.pdbx_strand_id
1 'polypeptide(L)'
;MIMDLDAIDRIGADAFDGYIVRKDLVRTFSRQYPVPTYVVEFLLGRYCASIDQDEIDEGLEIVERQLSSRTVRAGEEELFKARAREDGSVRIIDIITARLDAKSDSYFATLPSLRLKDARISSELVREHERMLTGGFYAEVELEYDAVIAQENNGRPFGIVSI
;
A
#
# COMPACT_ATOMS: atom_id res chain seq x y z
N MET A 1 16.07 -25.37 0.42
CA MET A 1 15.36 -26.66 0.63
C MET A 1 13.96 -26.45 0.13
N ILE A 2 13.54 -27.22 -0.87
CA ILE A 2 12.13 -27.29 -1.26
C ILE A 2 11.42 -28.00 -0.10
N MET A 3 10.39 -27.36 0.45
CA MET A 3 9.62 -27.90 1.56
C MET A 3 8.66 -28.94 0.98
N ASP A 4 8.73 -30.20 1.43
CA ASP A 4 7.76 -31.22 1.02
C ASP A 4 6.42 -30.94 1.70
N LEU A 5 5.35 -30.79 0.90
CA LEU A 5 4.00 -30.56 1.39
C LEU A 5 3.44 -31.84 2.02
N ASP A 6 3.04 -31.75 3.28
CA ASP A 6 2.42 -32.86 4.00
C ASP A 6 0.89 -32.95 3.75
N ALA A 7 0.23 -33.89 4.43
CA ALA A 7 -1.21 -34.10 4.27
C ALA A 7 -2.05 -32.92 4.78
N ILE A 8 -1.60 -32.23 5.83
CA ILE A 8 -2.29 -31.08 6.41
C ILE A 8 -2.16 -29.88 5.45
N ASP A 9 -0.98 -29.70 4.84
CA ASP A 9 -0.76 -28.63 3.87
C ASP A 9 -1.72 -28.74 2.68
N ARG A 10 -1.91 -29.96 2.15
CA ARG A 10 -2.82 -30.21 1.02
C ARG A 10 -4.29 -29.98 1.39
N ILE A 11 -4.72 -30.50 2.54
CA ILE A 11 -6.10 -30.27 3.03
C ILE A 11 -6.34 -28.77 3.25
N GLY A 12 -5.34 -28.07 3.79
CA GLY A 12 -5.39 -26.63 3.96
C GLY A 12 -5.59 -25.93 2.62
N ALA A 13 -4.71 -26.19 1.65
CA ALA A 13 -4.77 -25.62 0.30
C ALA A 13 -6.13 -25.82 -0.36
N ASP A 14 -6.65 -27.04 -0.33
CA ASP A 14 -7.94 -27.37 -0.95
C ASP A 14 -9.13 -26.66 -0.26
N ALA A 15 -9.07 -26.48 1.06
CA ALA A 15 -10.17 -25.91 1.83
C ALA A 15 -10.14 -24.37 1.95
N PHE A 16 -8.96 -23.76 1.79
CA PHE A 16 -8.70 -22.36 2.09
C PHE A 16 -7.94 -21.65 0.95
N ASP A 17 -8.27 -21.98 -0.29
CA ASP A 17 -7.71 -21.31 -1.48
C ASP A 17 -7.87 -19.79 -1.38
N GLY A 18 -6.79 -19.05 -1.65
CA GLY A 18 -6.74 -17.59 -1.50
C GLY A 18 -6.64 -17.07 -0.05
N TYR A 19 -6.63 -17.93 0.97
CA TYR A 19 -6.58 -17.55 2.39
C TYR A 19 -5.35 -18.09 3.14
N ILE A 20 -4.44 -18.78 2.46
CA ILE A 20 -3.22 -19.36 3.04
C ILE A 20 -2.03 -18.45 2.76
N VAL A 21 -1.13 -18.36 3.75
CA VAL A 21 0.13 -17.62 3.62
C VAL A 21 1.31 -18.55 3.89
N ARG A 22 2.11 -18.77 2.84
CA ARG A 22 3.41 -19.44 2.87
C ARG A 22 4.43 -18.66 3.72
N LYS A 23 4.57 -18.99 5.00
CA LYS A 23 5.47 -18.27 5.94
C LYS A 23 6.96 -18.37 5.59
N ASP A 24 7.36 -19.39 4.84
CA ASP A 24 8.70 -19.53 4.30
C ASP A 24 9.01 -18.42 3.29
N LEU A 25 8.07 -18.09 2.40
CA LEU A 25 8.22 -17.01 1.41
C LEU A 25 8.28 -15.62 2.06
N VAL A 26 7.54 -15.41 3.14
CA VAL A 26 7.54 -14.15 3.91
C VAL A 26 8.96 -13.76 4.34
N ARG A 27 9.80 -14.75 4.69
CA ARG A 27 11.18 -14.51 5.15
C ARG A 27 12.07 -13.93 4.05
N THR A 28 11.81 -14.26 2.79
CA THR A 28 12.56 -13.74 1.65
C THR A 28 12.38 -12.23 1.53
N PHE A 29 11.16 -11.72 1.67
CA PHE A 29 10.84 -10.28 1.54
C PHE A 29 10.98 -9.49 2.84
N SER A 30 10.95 -10.18 3.98
CA SER A 30 11.04 -9.55 5.29
C SER A 30 12.29 -8.68 5.42
N ARG A 31 12.11 -7.42 5.84
CA ARG A 31 13.16 -6.41 6.04
C ARG A 31 13.83 -5.89 4.77
N GLN A 32 13.43 -6.32 3.57
CA GLN A 32 13.96 -5.78 2.32
C GLN A 32 13.29 -4.45 1.91
N TYR A 33 12.03 -4.28 2.30
CA TYR A 33 11.21 -3.12 2.00
C TYR A 33 10.79 -2.39 3.28
N PRO A 34 10.59 -1.06 3.23
CA PRO A 34 10.22 -0.24 4.38
C PRO A 34 8.74 -0.37 4.76
N VAL A 35 8.23 -1.61 4.84
CA VAL A 35 6.85 -1.92 5.23
C VAL A 35 6.81 -3.00 6.33
N PRO A 36 5.77 -3.03 7.18
CA PRO A 36 5.59 -4.08 8.17
C PRO A 36 5.46 -5.47 7.54
N THR A 37 5.88 -6.51 8.26
CA THR A 37 5.78 -7.90 7.81
C THR A 37 4.37 -8.29 7.40
N TYR A 38 3.33 -7.82 8.09
CA TYR A 38 1.95 -8.18 7.76
C TYR A 38 1.50 -7.65 6.39
N VAL A 39 2.11 -6.58 5.86
CA VAL A 39 1.82 -6.07 4.51
C VAL A 39 2.36 -7.02 3.46
N VAL A 40 3.59 -7.52 3.68
CA VAL A 40 4.19 -8.56 2.84
C VAL A 40 3.37 -9.85 2.90
N GLU A 41 2.94 -10.24 4.11
CA GLU A 41 2.07 -11.42 4.30
C GLU A 41 0.75 -11.28 3.57
N PHE A 42 0.14 -10.09 3.59
CA PHE A 42 -1.10 -9.82 2.85
C PHE A 42 -0.90 -9.96 1.34
N LEU A 43 0.18 -9.40 0.79
CA LEU A 43 0.48 -9.52 -0.64
C LEU A 43 0.77 -10.97 -1.05
N LEU A 44 1.56 -11.70 -0.26
CA LEU A 44 1.81 -13.12 -0.50
C LEU A 44 0.55 -13.97 -0.35
N GLY A 45 -0.32 -13.68 0.61
CA GLY A 45 -1.62 -14.35 0.74
C GLY A 45 -2.56 -14.05 -0.44
N ARG A 46 -2.40 -12.90 -1.10
CA ARG A 46 -3.20 -12.53 -2.27
C ARG A 46 -2.71 -13.19 -3.57
N TYR A 47 -1.39 -13.29 -3.75
CA TYR A 47 -0.80 -13.72 -5.04
C TYR A 47 -0.11 -15.08 -4.99
N CYS A 48 0.19 -15.63 -3.81
CA CYS A 48 0.93 -16.88 -3.62
C CYS A 48 0.18 -17.86 -2.69
N ALA A 49 -1.15 -17.90 -2.76
CA ALA A 49 -1.98 -18.80 -1.96
C ALA A 49 -2.10 -20.22 -2.53
N SER A 50 -1.46 -20.50 -3.66
CA SER A 50 -1.46 -21.80 -4.33
C SER A 50 -0.41 -22.75 -3.78
N ILE A 51 -0.54 -24.03 -4.11
CA ILE A 51 0.49 -25.07 -3.93
C ILE A 51 1.17 -25.46 -5.25
N ASP A 52 0.69 -24.93 -6.38
CA ASP A 52 1.37 -25.06 -7.66
C ASP A 52 2.59 -24.12 -7.69
N GLN A 53 3.75 -24.67 -8.03
CA GLN A 53 5.01 -23.92 -7.97
C GLN A 53 5.07 -22.82 -9.04
N ASP A 54 4.50 -23.05 -10.23
CA ASP A 54 4.52 -22.06 -11.32
C ASP A 54 3.61 -20.86 -10.97
N GLU A 55 2.44 -21.11 -10.38
CA GLU A 55 1.54 -20.06 -9.89
C GLU A 55 2.19 -19.25 -8.75
N ILE A 56 2.90 -19.93 -7.86
CA ILE A 56 3.63 -19.27 -6.76
C ILE A 56 4.74 -18.37 -7.32
N ASP A 57 5.51 -18.85 -8.29
CA ASP A 57 6.61 -18.10 -8.88
C ASP A 57 6.09 -16.85 -9.62
N GLU A 58 4.99 -16.95 -10.38
CA GLU A 58 4.31 -15.80 -10.97
C GLU A 58 3.83 -14.81 -9.89
N GLY A 59 3.21 -15.33 -8.83
CA GLY A 59 2.76 -14.52 -7.70
C GLY A 59 3.91 -13.76 -7.03
N LEU A 60 5.07 -14.41 -6.86
CA LEU A 60 6.26 -13.82 -6.28
C LEU A 60 6.79 -12.64 -7.11
N GLU A 61 6.82 -12.78 -8.44
CA GLU A 61 7.21 -11.69 -9.34
C GLU A 61 6.26 -10.48 -9.22
N ILE A 62 4.95 -10.73 -9.09
CA ILE A 62 3.97 -9.67 -8.88
C ILE A 62 4.23 -8.95 -7.55
N VAL A 63 4.45 -9.70 -6.46
CA VAL A 63 4.72 -9.13 -5.13
C VAL A 63 6.00 -8.31 -5.13
N GLU A 64 7.09 -8.84 -5.70
CA GLU A 64 8.36 -8.14 -5.82
C GLU A 64 8.23 -6.84 -6.61
N ARG A 65 7.54 -6.88 -7.75
CA ARG A 65 7.26 -5.70 -8.58
C ARG A 65 6.44 -4.66 -7.82
N GLN A 66 5.40 -5.06 -7.08
CA GLN A 66 4.59 -4.12 -6.31
C GLN A 66 5.37 -3.48 -5.17
N LEU A 67 6.09 -4.27 -4.38
CA LEU A 67 6.89 -3.75 -3.28
C LEU A 67 8.01 -2.82 -3.78
N SER A 68 8.71 -3.20 -4.85
CA SER A 68 9.80 -2.38 -5.42
C SER A 68 9.33 -1.07 -6.04
N SER A 69 8.17 -1.06 -6.70
CA SER A 69 7.68 0.15 -7.38
C SER A 69 6.86 1.08 -6.48
N ARG A 70 6.25 0.57 -5.40
CA ARG A 70 5.27 1.31 -4.60
C ARG A 70 5.76 1.63 -3.18
N THR A 71 6.79 0.97 -2.65
CA THR A 71 7.33 1.34 -1.34
C THR A 71 8.31 2.49 -1.47
N VAL A 72 8.13 3.53 -0.67
CA VAL A 72 9.01 4.71 -0.70
C VAL A 72 10.16 4.49 0.27
N ARG A 73 11.40 4.46 -0.22
CA ARG A 73 12.59 4.35 0.64
C ARG A 73 12.98 5.72 1.19
N ALA A 74 13.74 5.71 2.29
CA ALA A 74 14.29 6.93 2.85
C ALA A 74 15.15 7.68 1.82
N GLY A 75 14.83 8.94 1.53
CA GLY A 75 15.48 9.76 0.51
C GLY A 75 14.77 9.77 -0.85
N GLU A 76 13.75 8.92 -1.06
CA GLU A 76 12.99 8.85 -2.32
C GLU A 76 11.68 9.65 -2.26
N GLU A 77 11.41 10.38 -1.17
CA GLU A 77 10.14 11.09 -0.96
C GLU A 77 9.86 12.09 -2.09
N GLU A 78 10.86 12.87 -2.48
CA GLU A 78 10.73 13.86 -3.56
C GLU A 78 10.66 13.20 -4.94
N LEU A 79 11.21 12.00 -5.11
CA LEU A 79 11.10 11.26 -6.37
C LEU A 79 9.65 10.85 -6.64
N PHE A 80 8.96 10.32 -5.63
CA PHE A 80 7.55 9.93 -5.77
C PHE A 80 6.62 11.15 -5.93
N LYS A 81 6.90 12.26 -5.22
CA LYS A 81 6.18 13.52 -5.43
C LYS A 81 6.38 14.08 -6.84
N ALA A 82 7.60 14.03 -7.37
CA ALA A 82 7.89 14.44 -8.74
C ALA A 82 7.14 13.56 -9.74
N ARG A 83 7.13 12.23 -9.56
CA ARG A 83 6.33 11.32 -10.40
C ARG A 83 4.84 11.65 -10.36
N ALA A 84 4.26 11.89 -9.19
CA ALA A 84 2.86 12.31 -9.09
C ALA A 84 2.58 13.59 -9.88
N ARG A 85 3.53 14.54 -9.89
CA ARG A 85 3.43 15.78 -10.67
C ARG A 85 3.57 15.56 -12.18
N GLU A 86 4.55 14.80 -12.62
CA GLU A 86 4.85 14.62 -14.05
C GLU A 86 3.89 13.65 -14.72
N ASP A 87 3.50 12.58 -14.02
CA ASP A 87 2.64 11.50 -14.53
C ASP A 87 1.16 11.68 -14.14
N GLY A 88 0.85 12.71 -13.34
CA GLY A 88 -0.49 13.04 -12.83
C GLY A 88 -0.88 12.29 -11.55
N SER A 89 -0.45 11.03 -11.40
CA SER A 89 -0.59 10.29 -10.15
C SER A 89 0.56 9.28 -9.95
N VAL A 90 0.72 8.83 -8.71
CA VAL A 90 1.63 7.74 -8.35
C VAL A 90 0.95 6.83 -7.34
N ARG A 91 1.19 5.52 -7.45
CA ARG A 91 0.75 4.55 -6.44
C ARG A 91 1.86 4.25 -5.45
N ILE A 92 1.52 4.29 -4.18
CA ILE A 92 2.44 3.95 -3.09
C ILE A 92 1.80 2.97 -2.12
N ILE A 93 2.63 2.25 -1.35
CA ILE A 93 2.19 1.50 -0.18
C ILE A 93 2.65 2.27 1.05
N ASP A 94 1.71 2.85 1.78
CA ASP A 94 1.99 3.63 2.98
C ASP A 94 0.91 3.41 4.03
N ILE A 95 1.23 3.74 5.28
CA ILE A 95 0.20 3.91 6.30
C ILE A 95 -0.54 5.21 6.03
N ILE A 96 -1.85 5.11 5.84
CA ILE A 96 -2.71 6.27 5.67
C ILE A 96 -3.50 6.52 6.95
N THR A 97 -3.45 7.77 7.41
CA THR A 97 -4.30 8.30 8.49
C THR A 97 -5.01 9.53 7.98
N ALA A 98 -6.16 9.87 8.56
CA ALA A 98 -6.90 11.08 8.24
C ALA A 98 -7.26 11.85 9.50
N ARG A 99 -7.49 13.16 9.34
CA ARG A 99 -8.00 14.04 10.41
C ARG A 99 -9.03 15.02 9.85
N LEU A 100 -10.00 15.39 10.67
CA LEU A 100 -10.88 16.52 10.39
C LEU A 100 -10.16 17.83 10.74
N ASP A 101 -10.14 18.77 9.81
CA ASP A 101 -9.73 20.15 10.06
C ASP A 101 -10.97 21.02 10.20
N ALA A 102 -11.35 21.32 11.44
CA ALA A 102 -12.55 22.10 11.75
C ALA A 102 -12.48 23.56 11.24
N LYS A 103 -11.30 24.07 10.85
CA LYS A 103 -11.16 25.43 10.34
C LYS A 103 -11.58 25.53 8.88
N SER A 104 -11.27 24.52 8.07
CA SER A 104 -11.66 24.46 6.65
C SER A 104 -12.88 23.58 6.39
N ASP A 105 -13.40 22.90 7.41
CA ASP A 105 -14.46 21.90 7.29
C ASP A 105 -14.08 20.82 6.24
N SER A 106 -12.86 20.29 6.34
CA SER A 106 -12.33 19.32 5.38
C SER A 106 -11.50 18.24 6.08
N TYR A 107 -11.42 17.07 5.45
CA TYR A 107 -10.50 16.02 5.86
C TYR A 107 -9.14 16.18 5.19
N PHE A 108 -8.08 15.79 5.89
CA PHE A 108 -6.75 15.69 5.34
C PHE A 108 -6.11 14.35 5.70
N ALA A 109 -5.48 13.75 4.70
CA ALA A 109 -4.71 12.53 4.85
C ALA A 109 -3.24 12.84 5.18
N THR A 110 -2.62 11.94 5.93
CA THR A 110 -1.19 11.91 6.19
C THR A 110 -0.59 10.66 5.58
N LEU A 111 0.48 10.85 4.80
CA LEU A 111 1.31 9.82 4.18
C LEU A 111 2.74 10.00 4.70
N PRO A 112 3.12 9.30 5.80
CA PRO A 112 4.40 9.50 6.46
C PRO A 112 5.59 9.23 5.56
N SER A 113 5.50 8.24 4.66
CA SER A 113 6.58 7.87 3.76
C SER A 113 6.89 8.97 2.73
N LEU A 114 5.94 9.87 2.46
CA LEU A 114 6.15 11.08 1.65
C LEU A 114 6.28 12.37 2.47
N ARG A 115 6.19 12.28 3.79
CA ARG A 115 6.15 13.43 4.72
C ARG A 115 5.01 14.42 4.39
N LEU A 116 3.90 13.93 3.85
CA LEU A 116 2.70 14.73 3.60
C LEU A 116 1.76 14.62 4.81
N LYS A 117 1.27 15.76 5.30
CA LYS A 117 0.38 15.83 6.49
C LYS A 117 -1.00 16.42 6.19
N ASP A 118 -1.16 16.90 4.96
CA ASP A 118 -2.24 17.75 4.52
C ASP A 118 -2.67 17.41 3.08
N ALA A 119 -2.50 16.16 2.66
CA ALA A 119 -3.01 15.69 1.39
C ALA A 119 -4.55 15.76 1.39
N ARG A 120 -5.13 16.32 0.32
CA ARG A 120 -6.58 16.43 0.16
C ARG A 120 -7.18 15.02 0.10
N ILE A 121 -8.34 14.81 0.73
CA ILE A 121 -9.09 13.55 0.65
C ILE A 121 -10.58 13.85 0.75
N SER A 122 -11.40 13.15 -0.03
CA SER A 122 -12.85 13.34 -0.02
C SER A 122 -13.48 12.80 1.26
N SER A 123 -14.61 13.39 1.67
CA SER A 123 -15.38 12.92 2.81
C SER A 123 -15.97 11.53 2.56
N GLU A 124 -16.30 11.19 1.32
CA GLU A 124 -16.77 9.87 0.90
C GLU A 124 -15.71 8.80 1.19
N LEU A 125 -14.46 9.02 0.75
CA LEU A 125 -13.38 8.06 0.94
C LEU A 125 -13.02 7.89 2.42
N VAL A 126 -13.11 8.96 3.21
CA VAL A 126 -12.94 8.87 4.68
C VAL A 126 -14.05 8.07 5.34
N ARG A 127 -15.31 8.26 4.92
CA ARG A 127 -16.46 7.53 5.46
C ARG A 127 -16.45 6.05 5.08
N GLU A 128 -15.99 5.72 3.88
CA GLU A 128 -15.81 4.32 3.45
C GLU A 128 -14.70 3.62 4.23
N HIS A 129 -13.70 4.38 4.72
CA HIS A 129 -12.53 3.86 5.40
C HIS A 129 -12.26 4.57 6.74
N GLU A 130 -13.23 4.53 7.65
CA GLU A 130 -13.18 5.25 8.94
C GLU A 130 -11.97 4.90 9.82
N ARG A 131 -11.32 3.74 9.60
CA ARG A 131 -10.08 3.35 10.29
C ARG A 131 -8.95 4.35 10.08
N MET A 132 -8.98 5.16 9.02
CA MET A 132 -8.05 6.29 8.85
C MET A 132 -8.11 7.27 10.03
N LEU A 133 -9.27 7.42 10.68
CA LEU A 133 -9.49 8.33 11.81
C LEU A 133 -9.09 7.73 13.17
N THR A 134 -8.82 6.42 13.25
CA THR A 134 -8.59 5.69 14.52
C THR A 134 -7.19 5.07 14.64
N GLY A 135 -6.23 5.57 13.85
CA GLY A 135 -4.83 5.11 13.87
C GLY A 135 -4.31 4.62 12.51
N GLY A 136 -5.18 4.56 11.50
CA GLY A 136 -4.79 4.25 10.13
C GLY A 136 -4.56 2.78 9.86
N PHE A 137 -4.18 2.50 8.62
CA PHE A 137 -3.82 1.19 8.13
C PHE A 137 -2.92 1.33 6.91
N TYR A 138 -2.18 0.29 6.57
CA TYR A 138 -1.42 0.27 5.32
C TYR A 138 -2.35 -0.03 4.15
N ALA A 139 -2.17 0.72 3.07
CA ALA A 139 -2.96 0.57 1.86
C ALA A 139 -2.11 0.89 0.62
N GLU A 140 -2.61 0.48 -0.54
CA GLU A 140 -2.13 0.99 -1.82
C GLU A 140 -2.84 2.31 -2.10
N VAL A 141 -2.12 3.41 -1.92
CA VAL A 141 -2.67 4.76 -2.08
C VAL A 141 -2.31 5.30 -3.44
N GLU A 142 -3.29 5.77 -4.19
CA GLU A 142 -3.08 6.59 -5.38
C GLU A 142 -3.05 8.07 -4.99
N LEU A 143 -1.87 8.67 -5.13
CA LEU A 143 -1.61 10.08 -4.84
C LEU A 143 -1.55 10.86 -6.15
N GLU A 144 -2.47 11.80 -6.34
CA GLU A 144 -2.45 12.75 -7.45
C GLU A 144 -1.71 14.04 -7.10
N TYR A 145 -1.35 14.79 -8.14
CA TYR A 145 -0.89 16.17 -8.04
C TYR A 145 -1.73 17.10 -8.92
N ASP A 146 -2.34 18.12 -8.32
CA ASP A 146 -3.09 19.15 -9.04
C ASP A 146 -2.26 20.44 -9.16
N ALA A 147 -1.86 20.76 -10.38
CA ALA A 147 -1.05 21.94 -10.69
C ALA A 147 -1.84 23.27 -10.63
N VAL A 148 -3.17 23.23 -10.78
CA VAL A 148 -4.03 24.41 -10.65
C VAL A 148 -4.12 24.79 -9.18
N ILE A 149 -4.40 23.81 -8.32
CA ILE A 149 -4.41 24.02 -6.86
C ILE A 149 -3.03 24.47 -6.37
N ALA A 150 -1.94 23.99 -6.96
CA ALA A 150 -0.58 24.43 -6.62
C ALA A 150 -0.35 25.95 -6.78
N GLN A 151 -1.13 26.62 -7.64
CA GLN A 151 -1.02 28.07 -7.90
C GLN A 151 -1.88 28.91 -6.94
N GLU A 152 -2.75 28.29 -6.15
CA GLU A 152 -3.60 28.97 -5.18
C GLU A 152 -2.81 29.36 -3.91
N ASN A 153 -3.25 30.43 -3.24
CA ASN A 153 -2.70 30.81 -1.94
C ASN A 153 -2.97 29.71 -0.91
N ASN A 154 -1.91 29.12 -0.36
CA ASN A 154 -1.95 27.95 0.54
C ASN A 154 -2.57 26.70 -0.10
N GLY A 155 -2.48 26.58 -1.43
CA GLY A 155 -2.94 25.41 -2.15
C GLY A 155 -2.24 24.12 -1.70
N ARG A 156 -3.00 23.02 -1.64
CA ARG A 156 -2.52 21.69 -1.25
C ARG A 156 -2.60 20.78 -2.48
N PRO A 157 -1.56 20.72 -3.32
CA PRO A 157 -1.68 20.11 -4.64
C PRO A 157 -1.85 18.60 -4.58
N PHE A 158 -1.35 17.94 -3.52
CA PHE A 158 -1.47 16.50 -3.35
C PHE A 158 -2.85 16.09 -2.89
N GLY A 159 -3.44 15.10 -3.56
CA GLY A 159 -4.75 14.53 -3.25
C GLY A 159 -4.74 13.01 -3.24
N ILE A 160 -5.60 12.40 -2.44
CA ILE A 160 -5.83 10.95 -2.42
C ILE A 160 -6.99 10.63 -3.37
N VAL A 161 -6.70 9.85 -4.41
CA VAL A 161 -7.69 9.44 -5.41
C VAL A 161 -8.35 8.11 -5.03
N SER A 162 -7.55 7.14 -4.59
CA SER A 162 -8.00 5.81 -4.20
C SER A 162 -7.09 5.18 -3.14
N ILE A 163 -7.63 4.18 -2.43
CA ILE A 163 -7.03 3.42 -1.32
C ILE A 163 -7.36 1.93 -1.49
#